data_AF-A0A9E1XM28-F1
#
_entry.id   AF-A0A9E1XM28-F1
#
_cell.length_a   1.000
_cell.length_b   1.000
_cell.length_c   1.000
_cell.angle_alpha   90.00
_cell.angle_beta   90.00
_cell.angle_gamma   90.00
#
_symmetry.space_group_name_H-M   'P 1'
#
loop_
_entity.id
_entity.type
_entity.pdbx_description
1 polymer ?
#
loop_
_entity_poly.entity_id
_entity_poly.type
_entity_poly.pdbx_seq_one_letter_code
_entity_poly.pdbx_strand_id
1 'polypeptide(L)'
;MPTGRRQHRFTLLEVMVAATILAMSVTFTMAIVGGARTQVLRAQRRWGRAHLLAQAAEYYLLAGHRGGEMPSGLLPQGFGMSCELVEVTDLPEEALEPINGWRLGEFVIQVTDASGDLIGEMRVRKPVLEEDLE
;
A
#
# COMPACT_ATOMS: atom_id res chain seq x y z
N MET A 1 17.89 -53.82 48.76
CA MET A 1 16.70 -53.56 47.92
C MET A 1 17.16 -53.03 46.56
N PRO A 2 17.06 -53.80 45.48
CA PRO A 2 17.29 -53.27 44.14
C PRO A 2 15.96 -52.75 43.58
N THR A 3 15.87 -51.45 43.33
CA THR A 3 14.78 -50.84 42.55
C THR A 3 14.94 -51.30 41.10
N GLY A 4 14.16 -52.30 40.69
CA GLY A 4 14.13 -52.77 39.32
C GLY A 4 13.66 -51.66 38.38
N ARG A 5 14.57 -51.10 37.58
CA ARG A 5 14.20 -50.21 36.47
C ARG A 5 13.39 -51.03 35.46
N ARG A 6 12.08 -50.80 35.40
CA ARG A 6 11.22 -51.31 34.31
C ARG A 6 11.73 -50.69 33.00
N GLN A 7 12.35 -51.51 32.16
CA GLN A 7 12.66 -51.11 30.79
C GLN A 7 11.35 -51.13 30.00
N HIS A 8 10.79 -49.94 29.74
CA HIS A 8 9.68 -49.79 28.80
C HIS A 8 10.16 -50.21 27.41
N ARG A 9 9.62 -51.31 26.88
CA ARG A 9 9.89 -51.72 25.51
C ARG A 9 9.10 -50.80 24.58
N PHE A 10 9.80 -49.96 23.84
CA PHE A 10 9.22 -49.10 22.80
C PHE A 10 8.47 -49.96 21.78
N THR A 11 7.22 -49.60 21.48
CA THR A 11 6.40 -50.36 20.54
C THR A 11 6.41 -49.73 19.16
N LEU A 12 6.27 -50.54 18.10
CA LEU A 12 6.11 -50.03 16.74
C LEU A 12 4.90 -49.10 16.62
N LEU A 13 3.83 -49.36 17.38
CA LEU A 13 2.64 -48.53 17.43
C LEU A 13 2.94 -47.11 17.93
N GLU A 14 3.75 -46.99 18.98
CA GLU A 14 4.18 -45.69 19.52
C GLU A 14 4.98 -44.88 18.51
N VAL A 15 5.89 -45.54 17.78
CA VAL A 15 6.66 -44.91 16.69
C VAL A 15 5.75 -44.45 15.56
N MET A 16 4.76 -45.25 15.18
CA MET A 16 3.79 -44.87 14.13
C MET A 16 2.94 -43.67 14.56
N VAL A 17 2.45 -43.64 15.80
CA VAL A 17 1.68 -42.50 16.34
C VAL A 17 2.55 -41.24 16.41
N ALA A 18 3.81 -41.36 16.86
CA ALA A 18 4.72 -40.21 16.88
C ALA A 18 4.99 -39.67 15.46
N ALA A 19 5.19 -40.56 14.48
CA ALA A 19 5.43 -40.18 13.09
C ALA A 19 4.22 -39.49 12.44
N THR A 20 3.00 -39.94 12.73
CA THR A 20 1.78 -39.29 12.21
C THR A 20 1.58 -37.91 12.81
N ILE A 21 1.76 -37.76 14.13
CA ILE A 21 1.70 -36.45 14.80
C ILE A 21 2.74 -35.50 14.21
N LEU A 22 3.97 -35.97 13.99
CA LEU A 22 5.03 -35.18 13.39
C LEU A 22 4.67 -34.73 11.97
N ALA A 23 4.20 -35.66 11.13
CA ALA A 23 3.79 -35.36 9.76
C ALA A 23 2.67 -34.31 9.72
N MET A 24 1.64 -34.46 10.56
CA MET A 24 0.54 -33.50 10.68
C MET A 24 1.02 -32.14 11.18
N SER A 25 1.93 -32.12 12.16
CA SER A 25 2.47 -30.88 12.70
C SER A 25 3.26 -30.09 11.65
N VAL A 26 4.05 -30.80 10.83
CA VAL A 26 4.79 -30.18 9.71
C VAL A 26 3.84 -29.61 8.66
N THR A 27 2.80 -30.36 8.26
CA THR A 27 1.85 -29.86 7.24
C THR A 27 1.08 -28.64 7.73
N PHE A 28 0.60 -28.64 8.97
CA PHE A 28 -0.07 -27.46 9.54
C PHE A 28 0.86 -26.25 9.63
N THR A 29 2.10 -26.45 10.08
CA THR A 29 3.09 -25.37 10.16
C THR A 29 3.35 -24.76 8.79
N MET A 30 3.52 -25.60 7.77
CA MET A 30 3.75 -25.14 6.40
C MET A 30 2.56 -24.37 5.85
N ALA A 31 1.32 -24.80 6.14
CA ALA A 31 0.12 -24.08 5.75
C ALA A 31 0.04 -22.69 6.40
N ILE A 32 0.36 -22.58 7.69
CA ILE A 32 0.38 -21.30 8.42
C ILE A 32 1.44 -20.36 7.82
N VAL A 33 2.67 -20.86 7.63
CA VAL A 33 3.79 -20.07 7.07
C VAL A 33 3.47 -19.63 5.64
N GLY A 34 2.90 -20.51 4.82
CA GLY A 34 2.45 -20.18 3.47
C GLY A 34 1.42 -19.05 3.47
N GLY A 35 0.39 -19.16 4.32
CA GLY A 35 -0.63 -18.13 4.48
C GLY A 35 -0.04 -16.78 4.91
N ALA A 36 0.85 -16.78 5.91
CA ALA A 36 1.51 -15.58 6.39
C ALA A 36 2.35 -14.90 5.29
N ARG A 37 3.13 -15.67 4.52
CA ARG A 37 3.93 -15.16 3.40
C ARG A 37 3.06 -14.44 2.37
N THR A 38 1.93 -15.04 1.97
CA THR A 38 1.01 -14.43 1.02
C THR A 38 0.43 -13.12 1.55
N GLN A 39 0.07 -13.07 2.84
CA GLN A 39 -0.44 -11.86 3.45
C GLN A 39 0.61 -10.74 3.48
N VAL A 40 1.85 -11.07 3.85
CA VAL A 40 2.97 -10.12 3.86
C VAL A 40 3.22 -9.56 2.46
N LEU A 41 3.30 -10.41 1.43
CA LEU A 41 3.51 -9.93 0.06
C LEU A 41 2.40 -9.00 -0.42
N ARG A 42 1.14 -9.31 -0.09
CA ARG A 42 0.01 -8.44 -0.41
C ARG A 42 0.08 -7.12 0.36
N ALA A 43 0.44 -7.16 1.64
CA ALA A 43 0.60 -5.97 2.46
C ALA A 43 1.73 -5.07 1.93
N GLN A 44 2.89 -5.64 1.60
CA GLN A 44 4.03 -4.94 1.01
C GLN A 44 3.67 -4.28 -0.32
N ARG A 45 2.95 -4.97 -1.22
CA ARG A 45 2.47 -4.37 -2.46
C ARG A 45 1.50 -3.21 -2.23
N ARG A 46 0.57 -3.34 -1.27
CA ARG A 46 -0.35 -2.25 -0.92
C ARG A 46 0.40 -1.05 -0.34
N TRP A 47 1.31 -1.30 0.59
CA TRP A 47 2.14 -0.27 1.21
C TRP A 47 2.99 0.45 0.16
N GLY A 48 3.65 -0.28 -0.73
CA GLY A 48 4.46 0.33 -1.80
C GLY A 48 3.65 1.25 -2.70
N ARG A 49 2.45 0.84 -3.15
CA ARG A 49 1.56 1.72 -3.94
C ARG A 49 1.14 2.97 -3.18
N ALA A 50 0.75 2.82 -1.91
CA ALA A 50 0.34 3.95 -1.07
C ALA A 50 1.51 4.90 -0.82
N HIS A 51 2.73 4.37 -0.64
CA HIS A 51 3.92 5.17 -0.43
C HIS A 51 4.25 6.03 -1.67
N LEU A 52 4.22 5.44 -2.87
CA LEU A 52 4.47 6.20 -4.11
C LEU A 52 3.43 7.33 -4.31
N LEU A 53 2.15 7.05 -4.05
CA LEU A 53 1.09 8.06 -4.10
C LEU A 53 1.29 9.17 -3.07
N ALA A 54 1.68 8.83 -1.85
CA ALA A 54 1.97 9.80 -0.81
C ALA A 54 3.14 10.71 -1.22
N GLN A 55 4.24 10.15 -1.74
CA GLN A 55 5.38 10.94 -2.22
C GLN A 55 5.00 11.88 -3.37
N ALA A 56 4.24 11.39 -4.35
CA ALA A 56 3.77 12.21 -5.47
C ALA A 56 2.87 13.35 -4.98
N ALA A 57 1.99 13.09 -4.02
CA ALA A 57 1.12 14.11 -3.48
C ALA A 57 1.82 15.12 -2.59
N GLU A 58 2.74 14.69 -1.73
CA GLU A 58 3.57 15.60 -0.96
C GLU A 58 4.31 16.58 -1.89
N TYR A 59 4.87 16.06 -2.99
CA TYR A 59 5.50 16.91 -4.00
C TYR A 59 4.52 17.93 -4.61
N TYR A 60 3.39 17.50 -5.17
CA TYR A 60 2.48 18.43 -5.84
C TYR A 60 1.77 19.39 -4.88
N LEU A 61 1.54 19.00 -3.63
CA LEU A 61 1.00 19.90 -2.62
C LEU A 61 1.99 21.01 -2.24
N LEU A 62 3.29 20.74 -2.34
CA LEU A 62 4.36 21.73 -2.09
C LEU A 62 4.71 22.54 -3.34
N ALA A 63 4.81 21.90 -4.51
CA ALA A 63 5.23 22.51 -5.77
C ALA A 63 4.07 23.18 -6.53
N GLY A 64 2.83 22.86 -6.18
CA GLY A 64 1.64 23.24 -6.95
C GLY A 64 1.40 22.30 -8.14
N HIS A 65 0.23 22.43 -8.79
CA HIS A 65 -0.18 21.55 -9.88
C HIS A 65 0.68 21.71 -11.15
N ARG A 66 1.22 22.92 -11.38
CA ARG A 66 2.20 23.22 -12.44
C ARG A 66 3.63 22.85 -12.03
N GLY A 67 3.78 22.03 -10.98
CA GLY A 67 5.07 21.60 -10.46
C GLY A 67 5.98 21.12 -11.61
N GLY A 68 7.24 21.56 -11.57
CA GLY A 68 8.22 21.30 -12.62
C GLY A 68 8.62 19.83 -12.72
N GLU A 69 9.78 19.58 -13.33
CA GLU A 69 10.29 18.21 -13.50
C GLU A 69 10.39 17.45 -12.17
N MET A 70 9.98 16.17 -12.20
CA MET A 70 10.03 15.29 -11.05
C MET A 70 11.47 15.22 -10.49
N PRO A 71 11.68 15.49 -9.18
CA PRO A 71 12.99 15.39 -8.57
C PRO A 71 13.59 14.00 -8.71
N SER A 72 14.90 13.94 -8.95
CA SER A 72 15.62 12.67 -9.05
C SER A 72 15.54 11.89 -7.74
N GLY A 73 15.17 10.61 -7.83
CA GLY A 73 15.05 9.73 -6.67
C GLY A 73 13.78 9.89 -5.85
N LEU A 74 12.83 10.75 -6.23
CA LEU A 74 11.52 10.82 -5.59
C LEU A 74 10.75 9.51 -5.78
N LEU A 75 10.68 9.03 -7.03
CA LEU A 75 10.13 7.74 -7.38
C LEU A 75 11.24 6.82 -7.95
N PRO A 76 11.06 5.48 -7.90
CA PRO A 76 11.94 4.54 -8.56
C PRO A 76 12.02 4.77 -10.07
N GLN A 77 13.12 4.35 -10.70
CA GLN A 77 13.30 4.51 -12.15
C GLN A 77 12.16 3.87 -12.95
N GLY A 78 11.70 4.60 -13.97
CA GLY A 78 10.59 4.19 -14.85
C GLY A 78 9.22 4.63 -14.34
N PHE A 79 9.05 4.91 -13.04
CA PHE A 79 7.77 5.40 -12.54
C PHE A 79 7.57 6.86 -12.91
N GLY A 80 6.33 7.20 -13.24
CA GLY A 80 5.90 8.55 -13.55
C GLY A 80 4.90 9.09 -12.52
N MET A 81 4.74 10.40 -12.51
CA MET A 81 3.69 11.08 -11.75
C MET A 81 3.18 12.29 -12.53
N SER A 82 1.91 12.61 -12.33
CA SER A 82 1.25 13.77 -12.90
C SER A 82 0.26 14.37 -11.90
N CYS A 83 -0.06 15.65 -12.09
CA CYS A 83 -1.11 16.32 -11.35
C CYS A 83 -1.91 17.18 -12.32
N GLU A 84 -3.23 17.03 -12.25
CA GLU A 84 -4.18 17.95 -12.86
C GLU A 84 -4.88 18.74 -11.77
N LEU A 85 -5.09 20.03 -11.98
CA LEU A 85 -5.95 20.83 -11.13
C LEU A 85 -7.31 20.94 -11.80
N VAL A 86 -8.35 20.48 -11.12
CA VAL A 86 -9.72 20.44 -11.61
C VAL A 86 -10.60 21.35 -10.76
N GLU A 87 -11.51 22.06 -11.40
CA GLU A 87 -12.53 22.86 -10.73
C GLU A 87 -13.54 21.96 -10.01
N VAL A 88 -13.87 22.31 -8.77
CA VAL A 88 -14.89 21.61 -7.98
C VAL A 88 -16.23 22.29 -8.18
N THR A 89 -17.14 21.63 -8.90
CA THR A 89 -18.47 22.16 -9.24
C THR A 89 -19.59 21.53 -8.41
N ASP A 90 -19.30 20.48 -7.63
CA ASP A 90 -20.27 19.75 -6.80
C ASP A 90 -20.50 20.40 -5.42
N LEU A 91 -20.64 21.73 -5.40
CA LEU A 91 -20.83 22.53 -4.19
C LEU A 91 -22.18 23.27 -4.22
N PRO A 92 -22.71 23.66 -3.05
CA PRO A 92 -23.79 24.66 -2.99
C PRO A 92 -23.39 25.94 -3.73
N GLU A 93 -24.36 26.65 -4.30
CA GLU A 93 -24.13 27.85 -5.12
C GLU A 93 -23.34 28.92 -4.35
N GLU A 94 -23.59 29.05 -3.05
CA GLU A 94 -22.91 30.01 -2.17
C GLU A 94 -21.42 29.66 -1.93
N ALA A 95 -21.02 28.42 -2.18
CA ALA A 95 -19.65 27.93 -2.00
C ALA A 95 -18.85 27.85 -3.31
N LEU A 96 -19.48 28.16 -4.47
CA LEU A 96 -18.80 28.24 -5.76
C LEU A 96 -18.10 29.58 -5.97
N GLU A 97 -18.57 30.62 -5.28
CA GLU A 97 -18.01 31.97 -5.36
C GLU A 97 -16.60 32.04 -4.71
N PRO A 98 -15.66 32.77 -5.33
CA PRO A 98 -14.34 32.99 -4.75
C PRO A 98 -14.42 33.80 -3.46
N ILE A 99 -13.69 33.37 -2.43
CA ILE A 99 -13.52 34.12 -1.18
C ILE A 99 -12.11 34.71 -1.19
N ASN A 100 -12.00 36.04 -1.32
CA ASN A 100 -10.72 36.76 -1.40
C ASN A 100 -9.80 36.22 -2.52
N GLY A 101 -10.37 35.84 -3.67
CA GLY A 101 -9.61 35.27 -4.81
C GLY A 101 -9.24 33.80 -4.66
N TRP A 102 -9.75 33.11 -3.62
CA TRP A 102 -9.55 31.67 -3.43
C TRP A 102 -10.83 30.89 -3.75
N ARG A 103 -10.67 29.76 -4.44
CA ARG A 103 -11.76 28.81 -4.74
C ARG A 103 -11.33 27.40 -4.34
N LEU A 104 -12.30 26.49 -4.20
CA LEU A 104 -11.98 25.08 -3.95
C LEU A 104 -11.60 24.41 -5.27
N GLY A 105 -10.37 23.91 -5.36
CA GLY A 105 -9.90 23.09 -6.47
C GLY A 105 -9.62 21.66 -6.00
N GLU A 106 -9.55 20.72 -6.95
CA GLU A 106 -9.18 19.33 -6.71
C GLU A 106 -7.91 19.00 -7.47
N PHE A 107 -6.86 18.64 -6.72
CA PHE A 107 -5.65 18.07 -7.29
C PHE A 107 -5.92 16.60 -7.58
N VAL A 108 -5.89 16.21 -8.85
CA VAL A 108 -5.98 14.83 -9.30
C VAL A 108 -4.56 14.35 -9.57
N ILE A 109 -4.00 13.58 -8.63
CA ILE A 109 -2.60 13.16 -8.61
C ILE A 109 -2.52 11.70 -8.99
N GLN A 110 -1.77 11.40 -10.04
CA GLN A 110 -1.65 10.06 -10.58
C GLN A 110 -0.20 9.59 -10.54
N VAL A 111 -0.01 8.29 -10.32
CA VAL A 111 1.29 7.63 -10.40
C VAL A 111 1.19 6.49 -11.40
N THR A 112 2.14 6.44 -12.33
CA THR A 112 2.23 5.43 -13.38
C THR A 112 3.47 4.57 -13.22
N ASP A 113 3.42 3.33 -13.69
CA ASP A 113 4.58 2.44 -13.72
C ASP A 113 5.46 2.66 -14.98
N ALA A 114 6.51 1.85 -15.10
CA ALA A 114 7.45 1.88 -16.23
C ALA A 114 6.83 1.54 -17.60
N SER A 115 5.65 0.92 -17.62
CA SER A 115 4.88 0.65 -18.83
C SER A 115 3.91 1.78 -19.16
N GLY A 116 3.75 2.75 -18.25
CA GLY A 116 2.78 3.83 -18.35
C GLY A 116 1.41 3.50 -17.75
N ASP A 117 1.26 2.34 -17.12
CA ASP A 117 -0.01 1.93 -16.52
C ASP A 117 -0.26 2.65 -15.19
N LEU A 118 -1.51 3.03 -14.95
CA LEU A 118 -1.91 3.71 -13.72
C LEU A 118 -1.82 2.77 -12.52
N ILE A 119 -0.95 3.10 -11.56
CA ILE A 119 -0.80 2.38 -10.29
C ILE A 119 -1.90 2.80 -9.32
N GLY A 120 -2.23 4.09 -9.33
CA GLY A 120 -3.30 4.66 -8.54
C GLY A 120 -3.41 6.17 -8.70
N GLU A 121 -4.46 6.69 -8.09
CA GLU A 121 -4.84 8.10 -8.11
C GLU A 121 -5.15 8.55 -6.68
N MET A 122 -4.81 9.79 -6.35
CA MET A 122 -5.22 10.45 -5.14
C MET A 122 -5.80 11.83 -5.47
N ARG A 123 -6.97 12.11 -4.90
CA ARG A 123 -7.67 13.39 -5.05
C ARG A 123 -7.57 14.18 -3.77
N VAL A 124 -7.08 15.41 -3.88
CA VAL A 124 -6.96 16.32 -2.73
C VAL A 124 -7.67 17.62 -3.05
N ARG A 125 -8.79 17.86 -2.37
CA ARG A 125 -9.49 19.15 -2.44
C ARG A 125 -8.80 20.16 -1.52
N LYS A 126 -8.46 21.32 -2.05
CA LYS A 126 -7.83 22.41 -1.29
C LYS A 126 -8.20 23.78 -1.86
N PRO A 127 -8.13 24.85 -1.04
CA PRO A 127 -8.15 26.19 -1.57
C PRO A 127 -7.00 26.41 -2.56
N VAL A 128 -7.33 26.96 -3.72
CA VAL A 128 -6.42 27.39 -4.79
C VAL A 128 -6.77 28.81 -5.20
N LEU A 129 -5.82 29.51 -5.82
CA LEU A 129 -6.13 30.81 -6.40
C LEU A 129 -7.06 30.61 -7.58
N GLU A 130 -8.04 31.51 -7.75
CA GLU A 130 -8.99 31.46 -8.85
C GLU A 130 -8.31 31.44 -10.22
N GLU A 131 -7.24 32.23 -10.38
CA GLU A 131 -6.42 32.29 -11.61
C GLU A 131 -5.70 30.98 -11.97
N ASP A 132 -5.59 30.03 -11.05
CA ASP A 132 -5.03 28.71 -11.33
C ASP A 132 -6.06 27.74 -11.93
N LEU A 133 -7.36 28.05 -11.80
CA LEU A 133 -8.48 27.27 -12.35
C LEU A 133 -8.93 27.73 -13.74
N GLU A 134 -8.49 28.91 -14.17
CA GLU A 134 -8.77 29.51 -15.49
C GLU A 134 -7.72 29.14 -16.55
#